data_AF-A0AA90B0G9-F1
#
_entry.id   AF-A0AA90B0G9-F1
#
_cell.length_a   1.000
_cell.length_b   1.000
_cell.length_c   1.000
_cell.angle_alpha   90.00
_cell.angle_beta   90.00
_cell.angle_gamma   90.00
#
_symmetry.space_group_name_H-M   'P 1'
#
loop_
_entity.id
_entity.type
_entity.pdbx_description
1 polymer ?
#
loop_
_entity_poly.entity_id
_entity_poly.type
_entity_poly.pdbx_seq_one_letter_code
_entity_poly.pdbx_strand_id
1 'polypeptide(L)'
;MAEAFQRLADSIGIELPERLLALLKAAELNPRLLSYFVDFFWIDVEQAQREIDEWLNPIEQSGRTFLPFATSGGGEHYCWVRLENGCSGVVQILHYGQTTSLAHADISSFLTSEYVCVATDLSWLAPQADAGATLASEVELIRAALSPKDYAFLQELFASPRASRSYRPGPRSAQKMVDSFISQDEAQRILDTLRNPVHSEFEVLRDWMR
;
A
#
# COMPACT_ATOMS: atom_id res chain seq x y z
N MET A 1 -5.88 -12.87 -12.58
CA MET A 1 -5.97 -11.56 -11.92
C MET A 1 -5.17 -10.51 -12.68
N ALA A 2 -3.86 -10.70 -12.87
CA ALA A 2 -2.97 -9.68 -13.44
C ALA A 2 -3.35 -9.19 -14.85
N GLU A 3 -3.67 -10.12 -15.76
CA GLU A 3 -4.08 -9.76 -17.14
C GLU A 3 -5.41 -9.00 -17.18
N ALA A 4 -6.32 -9.30 -16.25
CA ALA A 4 -7.60 -8.62 -16.19
C ALA A 4 -7.42 -7.16 -15.73
N PHE A 5 -6.55 -6.93 -14.74
CA PHE A 5 -6.15 -5.58 -14.33
C PHE A 5 -5.41 -4.82 -15.44
N GLN A 6 -4.58 -5.49 -16.25
CA GLN A 6 -3.96 -4.84 -17.41
C GLN A 6 -5.03 -4.36 -18.40
N ARG A 7 -5.99 -5.21 -18.76
CA ARG A 7 -7.09 -4.83 -19.66
C ARG A 7 -7.93 -3.69 -19.09
N LEU A 8 -8.18 -3.70 -17.78
CA LEU A 8 -8.88 -2.62 -17.08
C LEU A 8 -8.10 -1.31 -17.17
N ALA A 9 -6.80 -1.34 -16.87
CA ALA A 9 -5.92 -0.18 -16.97
C ALA A 9 -5.91 0.42 -18.39
N ASP A 10 -5.82 -0.44 -19.41
CA ASP A 10 -5.87 -0.04 -20.81
C ASP A 10 -7.22 0.64 -21.15
N SER A 11 -8.33 0.10 -20.64
CA SER A 11 -9.68 0.61 -20.90
C SER A 11 -9.94 2.00 -20.31
N ILE A 12 -9.30 2.32 -19.18
CA ILE A 12 -9.40 3.64 -18.52
C ILE A 12 -8.24 4.57 -18.88
N GLY A 13 -7.33 4.13 -19.75
CA GLY A 13 -6.22 4.94 -20.27
C GLY A 13 -5.14 5.28 -19.26
N ILE A 14 -4.83 4.36 -18.33
CA ILE A 14 -3.72 4.46 -17.38
C ILE A 14 -2.68 3.36 -17.64
N GLU A 15 -1.40 3.71 -17.53
CA GLU A 15 -0.32 2.73 -17.60
C GLU A 15 -0.28 1.90 -16.30
N LEU A 16 -0.27 0.58 -16.43
CA LEU A 16 -0.04 -0.34 -15.33
C LEU A 16 1.48 -0.55 -15.14
N PRO A 17 2.10 -0.06 -14.06
CA PRO A 17 3.54 -0.17 -13.89
C PRO A 17 3.96 -1.63 -13.69
N GLU A 18 5.12 -2.00 -14.23
CA GLU A 18 5.65 -3.38 -14.19
C GLU A 18 5.66 -3.98 -12.79
N ARG A 19 5.97 -3.18 -11.77
CA ARG A 19 6.00 -3.60 -10.36
C ARG A 19 4.61 -3.91 -9.81
N LEU A 20 3.58 -3.15 -10.19
CA LEU A 20 2.20 -3.47 -9.80
C LEU A 20 1.74 -4.74 -10.51
N LEU A 21 2.07 -4.89 -11.79
CA LEU A 21 1.78 -6.11 -12.53
C LEU A 21 2.45 -7.34 -11.88
N ALA A 22 3.71 -7.22 -11.46
CA ALA A 22 4.43 -8.27 -10.74
C ALA A 22 3.77 -8.60 -9.39
N LEU A 23 3.34 -7.58 -8.64
CA LEU A 23 2.63 -7.73 -7.38
C LEU A 23 1.30 -8.46 -7.56
N LEU A 24 0.49 -8.08 -8.55
CA LEU A 24 -0.78 -8.72 -8.88
C LEU A 24 -0.58 -10.19 -9.28
N LYS A 25 0.49 -10.51 -10.03
CA LYS A 25 0.84 -11.91 -10.34
C LYS A 25 1.20 -12.71 -9.10
N ALA A 26 1.96 -12.12 -8.17
CA ALA A 26 2.32 -12.78 -6.92
C ALA A 26 1.08 -13.06 -6.05
N ALA A 27 0.18 -12.08 -5.94
CA ALA A 27 -1.07 -12.20 -5.18
C ALA A 27 -2.05 -13.20 -5.79
N GLU A 28 -2.08 -13.35 -7.12
CA GLU A 28 -2.87 -14.37 -7.81
C GLU A 28 -2.45 -15.80 -7.43
N LEU A 29 -1.13 -16.02 -7.31
CA LEU A 29 -0.57 -17.30 -6.90
C LEU A 29 -0.66 -17.53 -5.38
N ASN A 30 -0.76 -16.44 -4.60
CA ASN A 30 -0.74 -16.45 -3.15
C ASN A 30 -1.86 -15.55 -2.59
N PRO A 31 -3.10 -16.05 -2.45
CA PRO A 31 -4.24 -15.23 -2.04
C PRO A 31 -4.16 -14.60 -0.64
N ARG A 32 -3.19 -15.04 0.19
CA ARG A 32 -2.91 -14.47 1.52
C ARG A 32 -1.71 -13.52 1.55
N LEU A 33 -1.14 -13.21 0.39
CA LEU A 33 -0.01 -12.32 0.28
C LEU A 33 -0.36 -10.94 0.85
N LEU A 34 0.55 -10.37 1.63
CA LEU A 34 0.37 -9.09 2.34
C LEU A 34 -0.71 -9.15 3.44
N SER A 35 -1.13 -10.33 3.89
CA SER A 35 -2.10 -10.46 5.00
C SER A 35 -1.59 -9.91 6.34
N TYR A 36 -0.29 -9.59 6.42
CA TYR A 36 0.32 -8.92 7.56
C TYR A 36 0.17 -7.41 7.54
N PHE A 37 -0.20 -6.82 6.39
CA PHE A 37 -0.47 -5.38 6.32
C PHE A 37 -1.73 -5.09 7.11
N VAL A 38 -1.69 -4.00 7.89
CA VAL A 38 -2.83 -3.61 8.71
C VAL A 38 -3.93 -3.14 7.79
N ASP A 39 -5.09 -3.79 7.89
CA ASP A 39 -6.30 -3.35 7.20
C ASP A 39 -6.12 -3.27 5.67
N PHE A 40 -5.56 -4.32 5.06
CA PHE A 40 -5.34 -4.41 3.62
C PHE A 40 -5.99 -5.67 3.05
N PHE A 41 -6.84 -5.48 2.05
CA PHE A 41 -7.57 -6.57 1.38
C PHE A 41 -7.45 -6.42 -0.13
N TRP A 42 -6.98 -7.47 -0.79
CA TRP A 42 -7.05 -7.55 -2.26
C TRP A 42 -8.49 -7.46 -2.74
N ILE A 43 -8.70 -6.71 -3.82
CA ILE A 43 -9.96 -6.70 -4.56
C ILE A 43 -9.75 -7.35 -5.92
N ASP A 44 -10.80 -7.95 -6.47
CA ASP A 44 -10.77 -8.45 -7.83
C ASP A 44 -11.05 -7.34 -8.86
N VAL A 45 -10.92 -7.69 -10.14
CA VAL A 45 -11.14 -6.75 -11.25
C VAL A 45 -12.60 -6.30 -11.36
N GLU A 46 -13.56 -7.13 -10.96
CA GLU A 46 -14.99 -6.80 -11.02
C GLU A 46 -15.32 -5.75 -9.96
N GLN A 47 -14.76 -5.89 -8.76
CA GLN A 47 -14.83 -4.90 -7.72
C GLN A 47 -14.11 -3.61 -8.13
N ALA A 48 -12.90 -3.68 -8.66
CA ALA A 48 -12.20 -2.49 -9.16
C ALA A 48 -12.99 -1.75 -10.24
N GLN A 49 -13.60 -2.47 -11.20
CA GLN A 49 -14.47 -1.89 -12.22
C GLN A 49 -15.70 -1.22 -11.61
N ARG A 50 -16.37 -1.85 -10.65
CA ARG A 50 -17.51 -1.24 -9.95
C ARG A 50 -17.13 0.07 -9.28
N GLU A 51 -16.01 0.11 -8.57
CA GLU A 51 -15.56 1.35 -7.91
C GLU A 51 -15.23 2.46 -8.92
N ILE A 52 -14.66 2.10 -10.08
CA ILE A 52 -14.44 3.03 -11.18
C ILE A 52 -15.76 3.55 -11.75
N ASP A 53 -16.72 2.66 -12.03
CA ASP A 53 -17.99 3.05 -12.63
C ASP A 53 -18.84 3.90 -11.68
N GLU A 54 -18.77 3.60 -10.39
CA GLU A 54 -19.59 4.25 -9.39
C GLU A 54 -18.96 5.54 -8.87
N TRP A 55 -17.69 5.54 -8.46
CA TRP A 55 -17.06 6.67 -7.74
C TRP A 55 -15.85 7.25 -8.46
N LEU A 56 -14.97 6.40 -8.98
CA LEU A 56 -13.64 6.79 -9.46
C LEU A 56 -13.60 7.01 -10.97
N ASN A 57 -14.73 7.35 -11.57
CA ASN A 57 -14.90 7.49 -13.01
C ASN A 57 -13.96 8.57 -13.55
N PRO A 58 -13.02 8.26 -14.47
CA PRO A 58 -12.05 9.23 -14.95
C PRO A 58 -12.66 10.51 -15.56
N ILE A 59 -13.88 10.41 -16.10
CA ILE A 59 -14.62 11.54 -16.67
C ILE A 59 -14.98 12.57 -15.57
N GLU A 60 -15.31 12.08 -14.37
CA GLU A 60 -15.73 12.91 -13.22
C GLU A 60 -14.54 13.33 -12.35
N GLN A 61 -13.32 12.86 -12.63
CA GLN A 61 -12.16 13.06 -11.76
C GLN A 61 -11.21 14.16 -12.22
N SER A 62 -11.71 15.15 -12.97
CA SER A 62 -10.95 16.35 -13.37
C SER A 62 -9.59 16.04 -14.02
N GLY A 63 -9.55 15.02 -14.88
CA GLY A 63 -8.34 14.58 -15.58
C GLY A 63 -7.46 13.60 -14.80
N ARG A 64 -7.89 13.18 -13.60
CA ARG A 64 -7.24 12.11 -12.83
C ARG A 64 -7.81 10.76 -13.24
N THR A 65 -6.99 9.72 -13.13
CA THR A 65 -7.39 8.34 -13.41
C THR A 65 -6.94 7.46 -12.26
N PHE A 66 -7.85 6.64 -11.73
CA PHE A 66 -7.59 5.77 -10.59
C PHE A 66 -7.81 4.31 -11.00
N LEU A 67 -6.86 3.45 -10.63
CA LEU A 67 -6.96 2.00 -10.74
C LEU A 67 -6.90 1.39 -9.33
N PRO A 68 -8.06 1.11 -8.71
CA PRO A 68 -8.13 0.42 -7.43
C PRO A 68 -7.53 -0.98 -7.53
N PHE A 69 -6.72 -1.39 -6.55
CA PHE A 69 -6.15 -2.75 -6.49
C PHE A 69 -6.30 -3.42 -5.14
N ALA A 70 -6.63 -2.65 -4.09
CA ALA A 70 -6.94 -3.17 -2.77
C ALA A 70 -7.87 -2.20 -2.02
N THR A 71 -8.38 -2.64 -0.87
CA THR A 71 -9.23 -1.84 0.01
C THR A 71 -8.84 -2.05 1.47
N SER A 72 -9.15 -1.06 2.30
CA SER A 72 -9.15 -1.19 3.75
C SER A 72 -10.45 -1.78 4.27
N GLY A 73 -10.48 -2.19 5.54
CA GLY A 73 -11.71 -2.60 6.22
C GLY A 73 -12.67 -1.44 6.47
N GLY A 74 -12.19 -0.19 6.39
CA GLY A 74 -13.01 1.02 6.31
C GLY A 74 -13.64 1.27 4.93
N GLY A 75 -13.23 0.50 3.92
CA GLY A 75 -13.69 0.64 2.53
C GLY A 75 -12.88 1.65 1.69
N GLU A 76 -11.87 2.31 2.26
CA GLU A 76 -10.98 3.17 1.49
C GLU A 76 -10.18 2.34 0.46
N HIS A 77 -9.97 2.87 -0.74
CA HIS A 77 -9.32 2.11 -1.81
C HIS A 77 -7.86 2.51 -2.00
N TYR A 78 -6.98 1.51 -2.01
CA TYR A 78 -5.61 1.68 -2.49
C TYR A 78 -5.63 1.66 -4.02
N CYS A 79 -5.18 2.75 -4.62
CA CYS A 79 -5.19 2.95 -6.06
C CYS A 79 -3.80 3.25 -6.60
N TRP A 80 -3.52 2.73 -7.78
CA TRP A 80 -2.54 3.35 -8.67
C TRP A 80 -3.23 4.52 -9.36
N VAL A 81 -2.65 5.71 -9.27
CA VAL A 81 -3.25 6.93 -9.81
C VAL A 81 -2.33 7.60 -10.81
N ARG A 82 -2.93 8.20 -11.84
CA ARG A 82 -2.31 9.28 -12.64
C ARG A 82 -3.07 10.57 -12.38
N LEU A 83 -2.36 11.59 -11.91
CA LEU A 83 -2.88 12.93 -11.68
C LEU A 83 -2.96 13.75 -12.97
N GLU A 84 -3.68 14.86 -12.92
CA GLU A 84 -3.89 15.80 -14.02
C GLU A 84 -2.58 16.41 -14.57
N ASN A 85 -1.55 16.49 -13.73
CA ASN A 85 -0.22 16.98 -14.08
C ASN A 85 0.70 15.87 -14.64
N GLY A 86 0.18 14.64 -14.80
CA GLY A 86 0.91 13.47 -15.30
C GLY A 86 1.70 12.71 -14.23
N CYS A 87 1.82 13.23 -13.00
CA CYS A 87 2.43 12.49 -11.90
C CYS A 87 1.62 11.23 -11.60
N SER A 88 2.31 10.13 -11.29
CA SER A 88 1.67 8.87 -10.93
C SER A 88 2.24 8.32 -9.62
N GLY A 89 1.49 7.43 -8.98
CA GLY A 89 1.90 6.85 -7.70
C GLY A 89 0.79 6.05 -7.03
N VAL A 90 1.03 5.70 -5.77
CA VAL A 90 0.05 4.99 -4.93
C VAL A 90 -0.62 5.97 -3.98
N VAL A 91 -1.94 5.86 -3.87
CA VAL A 91 -2.78 6.66 -2.99
C VAL A 91 -3.80 5.78 -2.29
N GLN A 92 -4.18 6.14 -1.06
CA GLN A 92 -5.37 5.61 -0.41
C GLN A 92 -6.50 6.64 -0.52
N ILE A 93 -7.53 6.31 -1.29
CA ILE A 93 -8.65 7.22 -1.53
C ILE A 93 -9.57 7.20 -0.31
N LEU A 94 -9.70 8.36 0.34
CA LEU A 94 -10.55 8.55 1.51
C LEU A 94 -11.97 8.96 1.09
N HIS A 95 -12.97 8.46 1.82
CA HIS A 95 -14.36 8.77 1.56
C HIS A 95 -14.77 10.20 1.94
N TYR A 96 -15.97 10.60 1.51
CA TYR A 96 -16.67 11.81 1.98
C TYR A 96 -15.91 13.13 1.76
N GLY A 97 -15.14 13.24 0.66
CA GLY A 97 -14.41 14.46 0.33
C GLY A 97 -13.23 14.75 1.25
N GLN A 98 -12.79 13.75 2.03
CA GLN A 98 -11.55 13.89 2.77
C GLN A 98 -10.38 14.04 1.79
N THR A 99 -9.47 14.94 2.16
CA THR A 99 -8.25 15.15 1.38
C THR A 99 -7.38 13.91 1.45
N THR A 100 -7.06 13.36 0.28
CA THR A 100 -6.05 12.31 0.12
C THR A 100 -4.76 12.90 -0.42
N SER A 101 -3.64 12.22 -0.20
CA SER A 101 -2.33 12.61 -0.71
C SER A 101 -1.73 11.50 -1.56
N LEU A 102 -0.97 11.89 -2.59
CA LEU A 102 -0.14 10.96 -3.35
C LEU A 102 1.01 10.48 -2.45
N ALA A 103 0.73 9.46 -1.63
CA ALA A 103 1.61 9.05 -0.54
C ALA A 103 2.95 8.48 -1.02
N HIS A 104 2.93 7.71 -2.13
CA HIS A 104 4.11 7.05 -2.67
C HIS A 104 4.24 7.29 -4.16
N ALA A 105 5.47 7.48 -4.64
CA ALA A 105 5.75 7.68 -6.06
C ALA A 105 5.71 6.37 -6.86
N ASP A 106 5.90 5.22 -6.20
CA ASP A 106 5.93 3.92 -6.85
C ASP A 106 5.47 2.79 -5.91
N ILE A 107 5.30 1.59 -6.48
CA ILE A 107 4.88 0.39 -5.75
C ILE A 107 5.93 -0.06 -4.72
N SER A 108 7.22 0.15 -5.00
CA SER A 108 8.29 -0.32 -4.13
C SER A 108 8.30 0.44 -2.79
N SER A 109 8.21 1.76 -2.86
CA SER A 109 8.12 2.65 -1.71
C SER A 109 6.84 2.42 -0.90
N PHE A 110 5.70 2.17 -1.56
CA PHE A 110 4.47 1.75 -0.89
C PHE A 110 4.67 0.45 -0.10
N LEU A 111 5.07 -0.64 -0.76
CA LEU A 111 5.26 -1.95 -0.11
C LEU A 111 6.27 -1.86 1.04
N THR A 112 7.39 -1.16 0.82
CA THR A 112 8.43 -0.98 1.84
C THR A 112 7.90 -0.22 3.05
N SER A 113 7.09 0.81 2.83
CA SER A 113 6.48 1.59 3.92
C SER A 113 5.55 0.72 4.76
N GLU A 114 4.71 -0.08 4.12
CA GLU A 114 3.80 -0.99 4.83
C GLU A 114 4.56 -2.06 5.62
N TYR A 115 5.61 -2.66 5.06
CA TYR A 115 6.46 -3.60 5.82
C TYR A 115 7.21 -2.93 6.98
N VAL A 116 7.64 -1.67 6.81
CA VAL A 116 8.22 -0.88 7.91
C VAL A 116 7.17 -0.67 9.01
N CYS A 117 5.91 -0.40 8.67
CA CYS A 117 4.81 -0.34 9.65
C CYS A 117 4.62 -1.68 10.38
N VAL A 118 4.57 -2.80 9.67
CA VAL A 118 4.51 -4.16 10.26
C VAL A 118 5.68 -4.39 11.22
N ALA A 119 6.88 -3.94 10.83
CA ALA A 119 8.09 -4.11 11.63
C ALA A 119 8.09 -3.34 12.97
N THR A 120 7.15 -2.41 13.19
CA THR A 120 7.01 -1.64 14.44
C THR A 120 6.10 -2.26 15.48
N ASP A 121 5.15 -3.11 15.09
CA ASP A 121 4.20 -3.75 15.99
C ASP A 121 3.77 -5.12 15.45
N LEU A 122 4.39 -6.18 15.98
CA LEU A 122 4.06 -7.56 15.62
C LEU A 122 2.86 -8.11 16.40
N SER A 123 2.18 -7.31 17.24
CA SER A 123 1.08 -7.82 18.08
C SER A 123 -0.16 -8.26 17.29
N TRP A 124 -0.25 -7.87 16.03
CA TRP A 124 -1.29 -8.30 15.09
C TRP A 124 -1.00 -9.67 14.47
N LEU A 125 0.26 -10.11 14.53
CA LEU A 125 0.65 -11.43 14.06
C LEU A 125 0.26 -12.47 15.11
N ALA A 126 -0.26 -13.61 14.65
CA ALA A 126 -0.36 -14.77 15.52
C ALA A 126 1.05 -15.05 16.12
N PRO A 127 1.16 -15.37 17.42
CA PRO A 127 2.46 -15.61 18.04
C PRO A 127 3.23 -16.70 17.27
N GLN A 128 4.28 -16.29 16.56
CA GLN A 128 5.14 -17.18 15.78
C GLN A 128 6.57 -17.05 16.27
N ALA A 129 7.21 -18.20 16.53
CA ALA A 129 8.60 -18.26 16.96
C ALA A 129 9.55 -17.63 15.92
N ASP A 130 9.18 -17.70 14.63
CA ASP A 130 10.00 -17.25 13.51
C ASP A 130 9.30 -16.23 12.60
N ALA A 131 8.73 -15.19 13.21
CA ALA A 131 8.09 -14.10 12.47
C ALA A 131 9.05 -13.43 11.46
N GLY A 132 10.35 -13.37 11.77
CA GLY A 132 11.39 -12.82 10.89
C GLY A 132 11.53 -13.61 9.60
N ALA A 133 11.77 -14.93 9.67
CA ALA A 133 11.88 -15.74 8.46
C ALA A 133 10.57 -15.78 7.67
N THR A 134 9.43 -15.73 8.36
CA THR A 134 8.11 -15.71 7.71
C THR A 134 7.92 -14.44 6.88
N LEU A 135 8.20 -13.27 7.45
CA LEU A 135 8.12 -11.99 6.73
C LEU A 135 9.18 -11.90 5.62
N ALA A 136 10.41 -12.36 5.86
CA ALA A 136 11.45 -12.41 4.84
C ALA A 136 11.08 -13.32 3.66
N SER A 137 10.39 -14.43 3.92
CA SER A 137 9.89 -15.33 2.89
C SER A 137 8.77 -14.69 2.07
N GLU A 138 7.87 -13.92 2.72
CA GLU A 138 6.84 -13.16 2.00
C GLU A 138 7.45 -12.07 1.12
N VAL A 139 8.47 -11.36 1.62
CA VAL A 139 9.24 -10.38 0.84
C VAL A 139 9.88 -11.01 -0.40
N GLU A 140 10.36 -12.26 -0.33
CA GLU A 140 10.89 -12.96 -1.51
C GLU A 140 9.82 -13.19 -2.58
N LEU A 141 8.57 -13.49 -2.18
CA LEU A 141 7.46 -13.68 -3.13
C LEU A 141 7.16 -12.41 -3.94
N ILE A 142 7.40 -11.22 -3.37
CA ILE A 142 7.18 -9.92 -4.01
C ILE A 142 8.45 -9.28 -4.54
N ARG A 143 9.58 -9.99 -4.61
CA ARG A 143 10.87 -9.43 -5.02
C ARG A 143 10.80 -8.67 -6.36
N ALA A 144 10.02 -9.16 -7.32
CA ALA A 144 9.84 -8.51 -8.62
C ALA A 144 9.03 -7.20 -8.55
N ALA A 145 8.26 -6.97 -7.49
CA ALA A 145 7.53 -5.73 -7.24
C ALA A 145 8.37 -4.69 -6.48
N LEU A 146 9.56 -5.05 -6.00
CA LEU A 146 10.45 -4.19 -5.23
C LEU A 146 11.62 -3.69 -6.09
N SER A 147 12.18 -2.54 -5.70
CA SER A 147 13.50 -2.13 -6.16
C SER A 147 14.58 -3.00 -5.51
N PRO A 148 15.76 -3.20 -6.15
CA PRO A 148 16.83 -3.99 -5.54
C PRO A 148 17.27 -3.47 -4.17
N LYS A 149 17.26 -2.14 -3.99
CA LYS A 149 17.61 -1.47 -2.74
C LYS A 149 16.59 -1.79 -1.65
N ASP A 150 15.30 -1.64 -1.95
CA ASP A 150 14.25 -1.82 -0.97
C ASP A 150 14.08 -3.29 -0.59
N TYR A 151 14.21 -4.19 -1.56
CA TYR A 151 14.27 -5.63 -1.30
C TYR A 151 15.40 -6.00 -0.33
N ALA A 152 16.63 -5.52 -0.59
CA ALA A 152 17.77 -5.79 0.29
C ALA A 152 17.53 -5.22 1.71
N PHE A 153 17.01 -4.00 1.80
CA PHE A 153 16.66 -3.37 3.06
C PHE A 153 15.63 -4.19 3.87
N LEU A 154 14.55 -4.65 3.23
CA LEU A 154 13.53 -5.46 3.92
C LEU A 154 14.07 -6.81 4.39
N GLN A 155 14.94 -7.45 3.60
CA GLN A 155 15.61 -8.70 4.01
C GLN A 155 16.49 -8.48 5.24
N GLU A 156 17.27 -7.39 5.27
CA GLU A 156 18.09 -7.02 6.44
C GLU A 156 17.24 -6.67 7.67
N LEU A 157 16.13 -5.95 7.46
CA LEU A 157 15.18 -5.59 8.50
C LEU A 157 14.60 -6.83 9.19
N PHE A 158 14.14 -7.82 8.42
CA PHE A 158 13.53 -9.04 8.96
C PHE A 158 14.54 -10.09 9.44
N ALA A 159 15.82 -9.95 9.08
CA ALA A 159 16.92 -10.69 9.69
C ALA A 159 17.38 -10.12 11.04
N SER A 160 16.99 -8.89 11.37
CA SER A 160 17.39 -8.21 12.61
C SER A 160 16.72 -8.83 13.84
N PRO A 161 17.37 -8.80 15.02
CA PRO A 161 16.79 -9.35 16.24
C PRO A 161 15.55 -8.54 16.66
N ARG A 162 14.50 -9.28 17.02
CA ARG A 162 13.30 -8.70 17.63
C ARG A 162 13.57 -8.28 19.06
N ALA A 163 12.87 -7.26 19.52
CA ALA A 163 12.89 -6.85 20.92
C ALA A 163 11.55 -6.26 21.33
N SER A 164 11.26 -6.38 22.63
CA SER A 164 10.14 -5.69 23.26
C SER A 164 10.43 -4.18 23.31
N ARG A 165 9.64 -3.39 22.57
CA ARG A 165 9.79 -1.94 22.48
C ARG A 165 8.50 -1.24 22.85
N SER A 166 8.64 0.00 23.30
CA SER A 166 7.52 0.90 23.53
C SER A 166 6.84 1.25 22.20
N TYR A 167 5.51 1.19 22.19
CA TYR A 167 4.68 1.53 21.04
C TYR A 167 3.43 2.30 21.48
N ARG A 168 3.10 3.35 20.74
CA ARG A 168 1.88 4.15 20.91
C ARG A 168 1.09 4.15 19.59
N PRO A 169 -0.08 3.47 19.53
CA PRO A 169 -0.86 3.36 18.28
C PRO A 169 -1.41 4.68 17.74
N GLY A 170 -1.56 5.69 18.60
CA GLY A 170 -2.10 6.98 18.22
C GLY A 170 -1.80 8.04 19.28
N PRO A 171 -1.91 9.33 18.96
CA PRO A 171 -1.46 10.42 19.83
C PRO A 171 -2.12 10.41 21.22
N ARG A 172 -3.37 9.92 21.29
CA ARG A 172 -4.17 9.81 22.53
C ARG A 172 -4.22 8.39 23.10
N SER A 173 -3.61 7.41 22.44
CA SER A 173 -3.62 6.01 22.88
C SER A 173 -2.62 5.79 24.02
N ALA A 174 -2.93 4.86 24.91
CA ALA A 174 -1.98 4.42 25.92
C ALA A 174 -0.76 3.76 25.26
N GLN A 175 0.41 3.98 25.86
CA GLN A 175 1.63 3.32 25.46
C GLN A 175 1.59 1.84 25.90
N LYS A 176 1.99 0.93 25.01
CA LYS A 176 2.10 -0.51 25.26
C LYS A 176 3.51 -0.99 24.92
N MET A 177 3.88 -2.15 25.45
CA MET A 177 5.08 -2.87 25.01
C MET A 177 4.67 -3.88 23.93
N VAL A 178 5.37 -3.87 22.80
CA VAL A 178 5.13 -4.78 21.68
C VAL A 178 6.43 -5.41 21.23
N ASP A 179 6.35 -6.60 20.66
CA ASP A 179 7.47 -7.19 19.95
C ASP A 179 7.62 -6.50 18.59
N SER A 180 8.84 -6.09 18.23
CA SER A 180 9.10 -5.37 16.99
C SER A 180 10.52 -5.62 16.47
N PHE A 181 10.79 -5.28 15.21
CA PHE A 181 12.15 -5.28 14.64
C PHE A 181 12.83 -3.93 14.84
N ILE A 182 12.06 -2.84 14.71
CA ILE A 182 12.54 -1.45 14.82
C ILE A 182 11.67 -0.63 15.79
N SER A 183 12.19 0.52 16.21
CA SER A 183 11.44 1.47 17.04
C SER A 183 10.50 2.35 16.19
N GLN A 184 9.45 2.93 16.80
CA GLN A 184 8.56 3.87 16.09
C GLN A 184 9.31 5.10 15.55
N ASP A 185 10.27 5.65 16.30
CA ASP A 185 11.03 6.83 15.89
C ASP A 185 11.95 6.54 14.69
N GLU A 186 12.51 5.33 14.64
CA GLU A 186 13.33 4.87 13.52
C GLU A 186 12.47 4.57 12.29
N ALA A 187 11.34 3.89 12.47
CA ALA A 187 10.37 3.66 11.41
C ALA A 187 9.88 4.98 10.81
N GLN A 188 9.54 5.98 11.64
CA GLN A 188 9.10 7.29 11.15
C GLN A 188 10.17 7.96 10.27
N ARG A 189 11.45 7.91 10.68
CA ARG A 189 12.56 8.43 9.87
C ARG A 189 12.68 7.71 8.53
N ILE A 190 12.50 6.40 8.50
CA ILE A 190 12.53 5.61 7.25
C ILE A 190 11.32 5.97 6.37
N LEU A 191 10.12 5.99 6.93
CA LEU A 191 8.88 6.35 6.24
C LEU A 191 8.96 7.74 5.61
N ASP A 192 9.54 8.71 6.30
CA ASP A 192 9.75 10.07 5.76
C ASP A 192 10.61 10.07 4.48
N THR A 193 11.55 9.11 4.34
CA THR A 193 12.35 8.95 3.11
C THR A 193 11.65 8.21 1.97
N LEU A 194 10.58 7.47 2.29
CA LEU A 194 9.79 6.68 1.33
C LEU A 194 8.54 7.42 0.82
N ARG A 195 8.21 8.57 1.42
CA ARG A 195 7.13 9.44 0.97
C ARG A 195 7.41 9.99 -0.41
N ASN A 196 6.35 10.25 -1.17
CA ASN A 196 6.45 10.94 -2.43
C ASN A 196 7.05 12.34 -2.21
N PRO A 197 8.15 12.70 -2.89
CA PRO A 197 8.73 14.04 -2.79
C PRO A 197 7.81 15.12 -3.39
N VAL A 198 6.93 14.74 -4.31
CA VAL A 198 5.92 15.62 -4.87
C VAL A 198 4.68 15.57 -3.97
N HIS A 199 4.57 16.54 -3.07
CA HIS A 199 3.38 16.66 -2.23
C HIS A 199 2.19 17.10 -3.09
N SER A 200 1.27 16.19 -3.32
CA SER A 200 0.01 16.45 -4.04
C SER A 200 -1.14 15.98 -3.19
N GLU A 201 -1.98 16.92 -2.77
CA GLU A 201 -3.19 16.68 -2.00
C GLU A 201 -4.41 17.04 -2.85
N PHE A 202 -5.44 16.22 -2.77
CA PHE A 202 -6.65 16.40 -3.54
C PHE A 202 -7.84 15.69 -2.91
N GLU A 203 -9.04 16.16 -3.22
CA GLU A 203 -10.28 15.50 -2.84
C GLU A 203 -10.75 14.59 -3.99
N VAL A 204 -11.40 13.49 -3.62
CA VAL A 204 -11.95 12.53 -4.57
C VAL A 204 -13.46 12.47 -4.38
N LEU A 205 -14.12 13.39 -5.07
CA LEU A 205 -15.56 13.55 -5.08
C LEU A 205 -16.13 13.12 -6.43
N ARG A 206 -17.35 12.57 -6.43
CA ARG A 206 -18.17 12.47 -7.64
C ARG A 206 -18.59 13.85 -8.09
N ASP A 207 -18.89 14.02 -9.37
CA ASP A 207 -19.22 15.33 -9.92
C ASP A 207 -20.44 15.99 -9.27
N TRP A 208 -21.45 15.21 -8.87
CA TRP A 208 -22.65 15.75 -8.18
C TRP A 208 -22.43 16.09 -6.70
N MET A 209 -21.27 15.73 -6.13
CA MET A 209 -20.88 16.09 -4.76
C MET A 209 -19.98 17.33 -4.70
N ARG A 210 -19.56 17.87 -5.85
CA ARG A 210 -18.80 19.13 -5.96
C ARG A 210 -19.75 20.32 -6.10
#